data_AF-A0A4Q8BEG7-F1
#
_entry.id   AF-A0A4Q8BEG7-F1
#
_cell.length_a   1.000
_cell.length_b   1.000
_cell.length_c   1.000
_cell.angle_alpha   90.00
_cell.angle_beta   90.00
_cell.angle_gamma   90.00
#
_symmetry.space_group_name_H-M   'P 1'
#
loop_
_entity.id
_entity.type
_entity.pdbx_description
1 polymer ?
#
loop_
_entity_poly.entity_id
_entity_poly.type
_entity_poly.pdbx_seq_one_letter_code
_entity_poly.pdbx_strand_id
1 'polypeptide(L)'
;MRWLPVAVWWLFWSSAGVAAIAAPDQDRLITFSAAHGPGTLDLIGATALLVGALGPWSYLWRGRAVLRGSGKRVTACLTFALGLGVGLLLASVFGDVGAWWAVGTGLLTLVQAAAFAAIARDRATA
;
A
#
# COMPACT_ATOMS: atom_id res chain seq x y z
N MET A 1 -1.88 6.81 -20.00
CA MET A 1 -2.42 5.54 -19.45
C MET A 1 -3.76 5.87 -18.80
N ARG A 2 -4.84 5.24 -19.25
CA ARG A 2 -6.17 5.43 -18.64
C ARG A 2 -6.15 4.81 -17.23
N TRP A 3 -6.82 5.43 -16.27
CA TRP A 3 -6.77 5.00 -14.86
C TRP A 3 -7.57 3.72 -14.60
N LEU A 4 -8.59 3.44 -15.43
CA LEU A 4 -9.48 2.29 -15.24
C LEU A 4 -8.76 0.93 -15.34
N PRO A 5 -7.92 0.63 -16.35
CA PRO A 5 -7.14 -0.60 -16.37
C PRO A 5 -6.20 -0.76 -15.17
N VAL A 6 -5.64 0.35 -14.66
CA VAL A 6 -4.78 0.34 -13.46
C VAL A 6 -5.60 -0.04 -12.23
N ALA A 7 -6.79 0.55 -12.08
CA ALA A 7 -7.69 0.25 -10.96
C ALA A 7 -8.16 -1.21 -11.00
N VAL A 8 -8.54 -1.73 -12.17
CA VAL A 8 -8.95 -3.13 -12.33
C VAL A 8 -7.80 -4.09 -12.01
N TRP A 9 -6.61 -3.84 -12.54
CA TRP A 9 -5.41 -4.61 -12.21
C TRP A 9 -5.14 -4.63 -10.71
N TRP A 10 -5.15 -3.44 -10.10
CA TRP A 10 -4.91 -3.28 -8.67
C TRP A 10 -5.94 -4.05 -7.84
N LEU A 11 -7.24 -3.87 -8.13
CA LEU A 11 -8.31 -4.55 -7.42
C LEU A 11 -8.18 -6.07 -7.54
N PHE A 12 -7.97 -6.61 -8.74
CA PHE A 12 -7.82 -8.04 -8.96
C PHE A 12 -6.70 -8.64 -8.10
N TRP A 13 -5.49 -8.08 -8.23
CA TRP A 13 -4.32 -8.59 -7.51
C TRP A 13 -4.37 -8.32 -6.01
N SER A 14 -4.92 -7.18 -5.59
CA SER A 14 -5.12 -6.88 -4.17
C SER A 14 -6.15 -7.81 -3.53
N SER A 15 -7.27 -8.09 -4.19
CA SER A 15 -8.25 -9.05 -3.71
C SER A 15 -7.67 -10.46 -3.63
N ALA A 16 -6.93 -10.91 -4.65
CA ALA A 16 -6.26 -12.20 -4.62
C ALA A 16 -5.22 -12.29 -3.50
N GLY A 17 -4.40 -11.25 -3.32
CA GLY A 17 -3.37 -11.21 -2.28
C GLY A 17 -3.95 -11.19 -0.86
N VAL A 18 -5.00 -10.39 -0.63
CA VAL A 18 -5.73 -10.38 0.65
C VAL A 18 -6.37 -11.74 0.93
N ALA A 19 -7.00 -12.35 -0.07
CA ALA A 19 -7.61 -13.68 0.09
C ALA A 19 -6.57 -14.75 0.45
N ALA A 20 -5.37 -14.69 -0.14
CA ALA A 20 -4.28 -15.61 0.19
C ALA A 20 -3.75 -15.40 1.62
N ILE A 21 -3.52 -14.14 2.06
CA ILE A 21 -3.07 -13.83 3.43
C ILE A 21 -4.14 -14.18 4.47
N ALA A 22 -5.43 -14.00 4.14
CA ALA A 22 -6.52 -14.30 5.06
C ALA A 22 -6.82 -15.80 5.18
N ALA A 23 -6.28 -16.63 4.29
CA ALA A 23 -6.45 -18.07 4.34
C ALA A 23 -5.64 -18.65 5.52
N PRO A 24 -6.13 -19.74 6.16
CA PRO A 24 -5.36 -20.40 7.21
C PRO A 24 -4.02 -20.91 6.65
N ASP A 25 -2.92 -20.50 7.27
CA ASP A 25 -1.59 -21.01 6.98
C ASP A 25 -1.07 -21.80 8.19
N GLN A 26 -0.41 -22.92 7.94
CA GLN A 26 0.03 -23.85 8.99
C GLN A 26 1.54 -23.73 9.27
N ASP A 27 2.31 -23.15 8.34
CA ASP A 27 3.76 -23.09 8.43
C ASP A 27 4.25 -21.65 8.59
N ARG A 28 5.32 -21.46 9.37
CA ARG A 28 6.02 -20.17 9.47
C ARG A 28 7.37 -20.32 8.77
N LEU A 29 7.52 -19.69 7.60
CA LEU A 29 8.74 -19.82 6.78
C LEU A 29 9.86 -18.91 7.27
N ILE A 30 9.49 -17.71 7.71
CA ILE A 30 10.41 -16.70 8.22
C ILE A 30 9.84 -16.20 9.54
N THR A 31 10.67 -16.13 10.58
CA THR A 31 10.27 -15.58 11.88
C THR A 31 10.82 -14.17 12.01
N PHE A 32 9.93 -13.18 12.08
CA PHE A 32 10.32 -11.79 12.36
C PHE A 32 10.29 -11.50 13.86
N SER A 33 9.35 -12.11 14.58
CA SER A 33 9.17 -11.99 16.03
C SER A 33 8.47 -13.23 16.61
N ALA A 34 8.14 -13.21 17.91
CA ALA A 34 7.43 -14.31 18.55
C ALA A 34 6.02 -14.50 17.98
N ALA A 35 5.34 -13.41 17.64
CA ALA A 35 3.97 -13.44 17.11
C ALA A 35 3.90 -13.32 15.57
N HIS A 36 4.94 -12.78 14.91
CA HIS A 36 4.89 -12.48 13.48
C HIS A 36 5.91 -13.27 12.66
N GLY A 37 5.46 -13.75 11.52
CA GLY A 37 6.31 -14.37 10.52
C GLY A 37 5.45 -14.93 9.39
N PRO A 38 5.77 -14.66 8.13
CA PRO A 38 4.94 -15.09 7.01
C PRO A 38 5.06 -16.59 6.81
N GLY A 39 3.92 -17.23 6.63
CA GLY A 39 3.84 -18.55 6.04
C GLY A 39 3.94 -18.54 4.51
N THR A 40 3.70 -19.68 3.89
CA THR A 40 3.76 -19.83 2.43
C THR A 40 2.67 -19.02 1.73
N LEU A 41 1.44 -19.08 2.23
CA LEU A 41 0.30 -18.35 1.68
C LEU A 41 0.46 -16.85 1.90
N ASP A 42 1.04 -16.45 3.03
CA ASP A 42 1.36 -15.04 3.29
C ASP A 42 2.36 -14.50 2.26
N LEU A 43 3.41 -15.25 1.93
CA LEU A 43 4.38 -14.84 0.91
C LEU A 43 3.76 -14.76 -0.50
N ILE A 44 2.91 -15.73 -0.85
CA ILE A 44 2.17 -15.71 -2.13
C ILE A 44 1.26 -14.48 -2.16
N GLY A 45 0.51 -14.25 -1.10
CA GLY A 45 -0.39 -13.12 -0.99
C GLY A 45 0.33 -11.78 -1.02
N ALA A 46 1.43 -11.63 -0.28
CA ALA A 46 2.29 -10.45 -0.31
C ALA A 46 2.87 -10.20 -1.71
N THR A 47 3.26 -11.26 -2.42
CA THR A 47 3.72 -11.16 -3.81
C THR A 47 2.60 -10.67 -4.73
N ALA A 48 1.39 -11.22 -4.60
CA ALA A 48 0.22 -10.76 -5.35
C ALA A 48 -0.09 -9.28 -5.05
N LEU A 49 -0.02 -8.85 -3.78
CA LEU A 49 -0.18 -7.44 -3.40
C LEU A 49 0.88 -6.55 -4.08
N LEU A 50 2.15 -6.95 -4.09
CA LEU A 50 3.23 -6.21 -4.74
C LEU A 50 3.02 -6.10 -6.26
N VAL A 51 2.64 -7.20 -6.91
CA VAL A 51 2.29 -7.21 -8.34
C VAL A 51 1.10 -6.27 -8.61
N GLY A 52 0.08 -6.29 -7.77
CA GLY A 52 -1.06 -5.37 -7.84
C GLY A 52 -0.64 -3.91 -7.67
N ALA A 53 0.32 -3.63 -6.79
CA ALA A 53 0.82 -2.28 -6.52
C ALA A 53 1.65 -1.67 -7.67
N LEU A 54 2.26 -2.48 -8.54
CA LEU A 54 3.03 -2.00 -9.69
C LEU A 54 2.23 -1.06 -10.59
N GLY A 55 0.94 -1.36 -10.80
CA GLY A 55 0.04 -0.53 -11.61
C GLY A 55 -0.13 0.88 -11.04
N PRO A 56 -0.70 1.03 -9.83
CA PRO A 56 -0.81 2.31 -9.15
C PRO A 56 0.54 3.03 -9.02
N TRP A 57 1.62 2.34 -8.66
CA TRP A 57 2.94 2.96 -8.53
C TRP A 57 3.47 3.50 -9.85
N SER A 58 3.34 2.76 -10.96
CA SER A 58 3.69 3.28 -12.28
C SER A 58 2.82 4.48 -12.65
N TYR A 59 1.54 4.47 -12.31
CA TYR A 59 0.62 5.57 -12.59
C TYR A 59 1.02 6.84 -11.80
N LEU A 60 1.26 6.69 -10.49
CA LEU A 60 1.73 7.75 -9.60
C LEU A 60 3.09 8.31 -10.07
N TRP A 61 4.03 7.44 -10.41
CA TRP A 61 5.36 7.84 -10.87
C TRP A 61 5.30 8.72 -12.13
N ARG A 62 4.44 8.35 -13.08
CA ARG A 62 4.23 9.15 -14.32
C ARG A 62 3.53 10.48 -14.04
N GLY A 63 2.68 10.56 -13.02
CA GLY A 63 1.97 11.79 -12.63
C GLY A 63 2.64 12.59 -11.50
N ARG A 64 3.86 12.23 -11.10
CA ARG A 64 4.57 12.83 -9.94
C ARG A 64 4.74 14.35 -10.03
N ALA A 65 4.73 14.93 -11.23
CA ALA A 65 4.81 16.38 -11.43
C ALA A 65 3.60 17.11 -10.81
N VAL A 66 2.41 16.53 -10.90
CA VAL A 66 1.18 17.05 -10.29
C VAL A 66 1.32 17.11 -8.76
N LEU A 67 1.86 16.04 -8.18
CA LEU A 67 2.09 15.97 -6.73
C LEU A 67 3.11 17.02 -6.26
N ARG A 68 4.17 17.27 -7.05
CA ARG A 68 5.14 18.34 -6.77
C ARG A 68 4.51 19.74 -6.85
N GLY A 69 3.48 19.92 -7.68
CA GLY A 69 2.72 21.16 -7.81
C GLY A 69 1.64 21.37 -6.74
N SER A 70 1.32 20.37 -5.92
CA SER A 70 0.18 20.37 -4.98
C SER A 70 0.34 21.30 -3.75
N GLY A 71 1.44 22.06 -3.70
CA GLY A 71 1.76 22.96 -2.59
C GLY A 71 2.52 22.28 -1.44
N LYS A 72 3.32 23.09 -0.73
CA LYS A 72 4.23 22.60 0.33
C LYS A 72 3.50 21.90 1.48
N ARG A 73 2.33 22.42 1.90
CA ARG A 73 1.54 21.85 3.02
C ARG A 73 1.00 20.47 2.68
N VAL A 74 0.38 20.30 1.51
CA VAL A 74 -0.16 19.01 1.07
C VAL A 74 0.95 17.97 0.95
N THR A 75 2.08 18.35 0.35
CA THR A 75 3.24 17.48 0.21
C THR A 75 3.77 17.05 1.58
N ALA A 76 3.90 17.98 2.53
CA ALA A 76 4.33 17.69 3.89
C ALA A 76 3.37 16.74 4.62
N CYS A 77 2.06 16.97 4.53
CA CYS A 77 1.05 16.09 5.14
C CYS A 77 1.10 14.67 4.56
N LEU A 78 1.19 14.52 3.23
CA LEU A 78 1.29 13.20 2.58
C LEU A 78 2.58 12.48 2.97
N THR A 79 3.70 13.21 3.06
CA THR A 79 5.01 12.64 3.44
C THR A 79 5.01 12.22 4.90
N PHE A 80 4.45 13.04 5.79
CA PHE A 80 4.33 12.71 7.20
C PHE A 80 3.43 11.49 7.41
N ALA A 81 2.26 11.44 6.77
CA ALA A 81 1.36 10.29 6.84
C ALA A 81 2.02 9.02 6.28
N LEU A 82 2.78 9.13 5.18
CA LEU A 82 3.55 8.01 4.63
C LEU A 82 4.57 7.49 5.66
N GLY A 83 5.39 8.38 6.21
CA GLY A 83 6.42 8.01 7.18
C GLY A 83 5.83 7.41 8.46
N LEU A 84 4.76 8.00 8.99
CA LEU A 84 4.04 7.49 10.14
C LEU A 84 3.45 6.10 9.86
N GLY A 85 2.87 5.89 8.69
CA GLY A 85 2.26 4.61 8.30
C GLY A 85 3.29 3.49 8.20
N VAL A 86 4.43 3.76 7.57
CA VAL A 86 5.57 2.83 7.52
C VAL A 86 6.11 2.57 8.92
N GLY A 87 6.31 3.61 9.73
CA GLY A 87 6.82 3.49 11.10
C GLY A 87 5.93 2.62 11.98
N LEU A 88 4.60 2.82 11.92
CA LEU A 88 3.63 2.01 12.66
C LEU A 88 3.64 0.54 12.22
N LEU A 89 3.75 0.28 10.91
CA LEU A 89 3.85 -1.09 10.40
C LEU A 89 5.11 -1.79 10.90
N LEU A 90 6.27 -1.14 10.77
CA LEU A 90 7.53 -1.71 11.24
C LEU A 90 7.52 -1.92 12.76
N ALA A 91 7.05 -0.93 13.53
CA ALA A 91 6.95 -1.04 14.98
C ALA A 91 5.99 -2.17 15.40
N SER A 92 4.87 -2.34 14.70
CA SER A 92 3.90 -3.40 15.00
C SER A 92 4.47 -4.79 14.68
N VAL A 93 5.12 -4.96 13.52
CA VAL A 93 5.68 -6.26 13.08
C VAL A 93 6.88 -6.67 13.93
N PHE A 94 7.82 -5.76 14.20
CA PHE A 94 9.06 -6.08 14.90
C PHE A 94 8.95 -5.96 16.42
N GLY A 95 8.05 -5.11 16.92
CA GLY A 95 7.85 -4.89 18.35
C GLY A 95 6.68 -5.65 18.95
N ASP A 96 5.98 -6.48 18.17
CA ASP A 96 4.76 -7.19 18.57
C ASP A 96 3.70 -6.25 19.19
N VAL A 97 3.66 -5.01 18.72
CA VAL A 97 2.79 -3.97 19.27
C VAL A 97 1.42 -4.07 18.62
N GLY A 98 0.56 -4.94 19.17
CA GLY A 98 -0.88 -5.03 18.91
C GLY A 98 -1.31 -4.94 17.43
N ALA A 99 -2.53 -4.47 17.19
CA ALA A 99 -3.09 -4.32 15.83
C ALA A 99 -2.69 -3.00 15.14
N TRP A 100 -1.58 -2.37 15.55
CA TRP A 100 -1.13 -1.08 14.98
C TRP A 100 -0.75 -1.17 13.50
N TRP A 101 -0.42 -2.37 13.01
CA TRP A 101 -0.25 -2.66 11.59
C TRP A 101 -1.49 -2.27 10.77
N ALA A 102 -2.70 -2.39 11.32
CA ALA A 102 -3.93 -2.03 10.61
C ALA A 102 -4.05 -0.51 10.44
N VAL A 103 -3.68 0.25 11.48
CA VAL A 103 -3.63 1.73 11.42
C VAL A 103 -2.58 2.18 10.41
N GLY A 104 -1.38 1.60 10.46
CA GLY A 104 -0.31 1.88 9.50
C GLY A 104 -0.74 1.59 8.05
N THR A 105 -1.31 0.41 7.80
CA THR A 105 -1.82 0.01 6.48
C THR A 105 -2.93 0.92 5.98
N GLY A 106 -3.88 1.29 6.85
CA GLY A 106 -4.94 2.24 6.52
C GLY A 106 -4.40 3.60 6.12
N LEU A 107 -3.42 4.12 6.87
CA LEU A 107 -2.78 5.41 6.57
C LEU A 107 -2.06 5.40 5.22
N LEU A 108 -1.29 4.34 4.92
CA LEU A 108 -0.61 4.17 3.63
C LEU A 108 -1.61 4.06 2.47
N THR A 109 -2.70 3.35 2.66
CA THR A 109 -3.77 3.21 1.66
C THR A 109 -4.40 4.56 1.35
N LEU A 110 -4.67 5.37 2.37
CA LEU A 110 -5.20 6.73 2.21
C LEU A 110 -4.23 7.65 1.48
N VAL A 111 -2.92 7.59 1.80
CA VAL A 111 -1.89 8.36 1.07
C VAL A 111 -1.87 7.97 -0.41
N GLN A 112 -1.88 6.68 -0.72
CA GLN A 112 -1.91 6.20 -2.10
C GLN A 112 -3.18 6.66 -2.83
N ALA A 113 -4.35 6.53 -2.20
CA ALA A 113 -5.63 6.95 -2.77
C ALA A 113 -5.69 8.46 -3.02
N ALA A 114 -5.23 9.27 -2.08
CA ALA A 114 -5.17 10.73 -2.21
C ALA A 114 -4.26 11.15 -3.37
N ALA A 115 -3.07 10.55 -3.47
CA ALA A 115 -2.14 10.82 -4.56
C ALA A 115 -2.73 10.42 -5.93
N PHE A 116 -3.42 9.27 -5.99
CA PHE A 116 -4.07 8.80 -7.20
C PHE A 116 -5.21 9.74 -7.63
N ALA A 117 -6.06 10.14 -6.69
CA ALA A 117 -7.17 11.06 -6.93
C ALA A 117 -6.71 12.43 -7.41
N ALA A 118 -5.62 12.96 -6.85
CA ALA A 118 -5.04 14.24 -7.29
C ALA A 118 -4.62 14.18 -8.77
N ILE A 119 -3.90 13.13 -9.17
CA ILE A 119 -3.44 12.94 -10.56
C ILE A 119 -4.62 12.66 -11.50
N ALA A 120 -5.62 11.89 -11.05
CA ALA A 120 -6.81 11.61 -11.86
C ALA A 120 -7.65 12.87 -12.12
N ARG A 121 -7.80 13.75 -11.11
CA ARG A 121 -8.50 15.04 -11.26
C ARG A 121 -7.77 15.97 -12.22
N ASP A 122 -6.47 16.14 -12.05
CA ASP A 122 -5.63 16.97 -12.93
C ASP A 122 -5.78 16.58 -14.41
N ARG A 123 -5.74 15.28 -14.71
CA ARG A 123 -5.91 14.75 -16.07
C ARG A 123 -7.33 14.82 -16.63
N ALA A 124 -8.34 15.02 -15.78
CA ALA A 124 -9.72 15.18 -16.22
C ALA A 124 -10.05 16.64 -16.58
N THR A 125 -9.27 17.58 -16.06
CA THR A 125 -9.42 19.02 -16.29
C THR A 125 -8.45 19.59 -17.34
N ALA A 126 -7.50 18.80 -17.81
CA ALA A 126 -6.55 19.12 -18.87
C ALA A 126 -7.07 18.67 -20.23
#